data_AF-A0A2V9N1W4-F1
#
_entry.id   AF-A0A2V9N1W4-F1
#
_cell.length_a   1.000
_cell.length_b   1.000
_cell.length_c   1.000
_cell.angle_alpha   90.00
_cell.angle_beta   90.00
_cell.angle_gamma   90.00
#
_symmetry.space_group_name_H-M   'P 1'
#
loop_
_entity.id
_entity.type
_entity.pdbx_description
1 polymer ?
#
loop_
_entity_poly.entity_id
_entity_poly.type
_entity_poly.pdbx_seq_one_letter_code
_entity_poly.pdbx_strand_id
1 'polypeptide(L)'
;MSFINFAAREINCKIVYYGAGLGGKTTNLQYIYQKTAEQQKGKMISLATETERTLFFDFLPLDLGSVRGFKTRIHLYTVPGQVFYDASRKLILRGVDGIVFVADSQQERMDANAEALDNLMSNLKEHGYDFN
;
A
#
# COMPACT_ATOMS: atom_id res chain seq x y z
N MET A 1 -11.89 -6.39 4.19
CA MET A 1 -12.15 -6.75 5.59
C MET A 1 -10.84 -7.19 6.18
N SER A 2 -10.46 -6.58 7.29
CA SER A 2 -9.19 -6.83 7.97
C SER A 2 -9.11 -8.28 8.44
N PHE A 3 -7.90 -8.83 8.41
CA PHE A 3 -7.68 -10.23 8.75
C PHE A 3 -7.39 -10.37 10.24
N ILE A 4 -8.34 -10.96 10.98
CA ILE A 4 -8.20 -11.23 12.42
C ILE A 4 -7.73 -12.67 12.62
N ASN A 5 -6.50 -12.84 13.09
CA ASN A 5 -5.96 -14.12 13.49
C ASN A 5 -6.22 -14.33 14.99
N PHE A 6 -7.26 -15.10 15.31
CA PHE A 6 -7.65 -15.39 16.69
C PHE A 6 -6.62 -16.25 17.44
N ALA A 7 -6.01 -17.22 16.77
CA ALA A 7 -5.00 -18.09 17.38
C ALA A 7 -3.75 -17.31 17.78
N ALA A 8 -3.31 -16.37 16.93
CA ALA A 8 -2.17 -15.49 17.22
C ALA A 8 -2.54 -14.24 18.04
N ARG A 9 -3.84 -13.97 18.24
CA ARG A 9 -4.37 -12.71 18.78
C ARG A 9 -3.83 -11.48 18.05
N GLU A 10 -3.86 -11.51 16.72
CA GLU A 10 -3.39 -10.41 15.86
C GLU A 10 -4.52 -9.89 14.96
N ILE A 11 -4.62 -8.56 14.83
CA ILE A 11 -5.44 -7.88 13.84
C ILE A 11 -4.48 -7.34 12.77
N ASN A 12 -4.66 -7.75 11.53
CA ASN A 12 -3.85 -7.30 10.41
C ASN A 12 -4.64 -6.33 9.56
N CYS A 13 -4.10 -5.11 9.40
CA CYS A 13 -4.68 -4.06 8.59
C CYS A 13 -3.78 -3.77 7.39
N LYS A 14 -4.33 -3.78 6.20
CA LYS A 14 -3.61 -3.51 4.95
C LYS A 14 -3.81 -2.07 4.49
N ILE A 15 -2.72 -1.30 4.43
CA ILE A 15 -2.71 0.06 3.88
C ILE A 15 -1.92 0.10 2.58
N VAL A 16 -2.55 0.61 1.51
CA VAL A 16 -1.92 0.72 0.19
C VAL A 16 -1.61 2.19 -0.13
N TYR A 17 -0.34 2.49 -0.36
CA TYR A 17 0.11 3.74 -0.95
C TYR A 17 -0.08 3.67 -2.47
N TYR A 18 -0.91 4.56 -2.99
CA TYR A 18 -1.33 4.63 -4.38
C TYR A 18 -0.98 6.00 -4.97
N GLY A 19 -0.92 6.12 -6.30
CA GLY A 19 -0.63 7.38 -6.99
C GLY A 19 0.26 7.20 -8.20
N ALA A 20 0.56 8.30 -8.89
CA ALA A 20 1.38 8.33 -10.09
C ALA A 20 2.82 7.81 -9.83
N GLY A 21 3.49 7.36 -10.90
CA GLY A 21 4.89 6.97 -10.81
C GLY A 21 5.80 8.11 -10.35
N LEU A 22 6.88 7.76 -9.66
CA LEU A 22 7.87 8.72 -9.12
C LEU A 22 7.32 9.77 -8.12
N GLY A 23 6.04 9.73 -7.75
CA GLY A 23 5.42 10.68 -6.82
C GLY A 23 5.78 10.51 -5.33
N GLY A 24 6.78 9.69 -4.97
CA GLY A 24 7.25 9.57 -3.58
C GLY A 24 6.59 8.50 -2.69
N LYS A 25 5.85 7.54 -3.27
CA LYS A 25 5.27 6.40 -2.52
C LYS A 25 6.32 5.58 -1.77
N THR A 26 7.35 5.11 -2.48
CA THR A 26 8.47 4.36 -1.88
C THR A 26 9.21 5.19 -0.84
N THR A 27 9.40 6.49 -1.09
CA THR A 27 10.03 7.41 -0.13
C THR A 27 9.27 7.50 1.19
N ASN A 28 7.93 7.48 1.15
CA ASN A 28 7.11 7.41 2.37
C ASN A 28 7.39 6.14 3.17
N LEU A 29 7.37 4.96 2.52
CA LEU A 29 7.59 3.70 3.22
C LEU A 29 9.02 3.58 3.77
N GLN A 30 10.02 4.04 3.01
CA GLN A 30 11.41 4.11 3.47
C GLN A 30 11.56 5.03 4.68
N TYR A 31 10.94 6.20 4.67
CA TYR A 31 10.99 7.13 5.80
C TYR A 31 10.32 6.54 7.04
N ILE A 32 9.13 5.96 6.90
CA ILE A 32 8.42 5.28 8.00
C ILE A 32 9.28 4.14 8.55
N TYR A 33 9.89 3.33 7.70
CA TYR A 33 10.79 2.25 8.09
C TYR A 33 11.99 2.75 8.91
N GLN A 34 12.64 3.83 8.46
CA GLN A 34 13.79 4.41 9.14
C GLN A 34 13.43 5.03 10.50
N LYS A 35 12.22 5.60 10.62
CA LYS A 35 11.74 6.23 11.87
C LYS A 35 11.07 5.28 12.84
N THR A 36 10.72 4.07 12.40
CA THR A 36 10.16 3.04 13.28
C THR A 36 11.27 2.36 14.07
N ALA A 37 11.06 2.14 15.37
CA ALA A 37 12.01 1.45 16.22
C ALA A 37 12.19 -0.01 15.79
N GLU A 38 13.42 -0.56 15.89
CA GLU A 38 13.77 -1.89 15.38
C GLU A 38 12.86 -3.01 15.93
N GLN A 39 12.42 -2.90 17.19
CA GLN A 39 11.53 -3.87 17.81
C GLN A 39 10.07 -3.80 17.32
N GLN A 40 9.69 -2.74 16.62
CA GLN A 40 8.33 -2.47 16.13
C GLN A 40 8.18 -2.66 14.62
N LYS A 41 9.29 -2.92 13.89
CA LYS A 41 9.27 -3.15 12.44
C LYS A 41 9.82 -4.52 12.09
N GLY A 42 9.16 -5.17 11.13
CA GLY A 42 9.75 -6.31 10.41
C GLY A 42 10.69 -5.84 9.30
N LYS A 43 11.36 -6.78 8.63
CA LYS A 43 12.19 -6.47 7.46
C LYS A 43 11.35 -5.83 6.36
N MET A 44 11.86 -4.75 5.77
CA MET A 44 11.36 -4.25 4.50
C MET A 44 11.68 -5.29 3.41
N ILE A 45 10.65 -5.85 2.80
CA ILE A 45 10.78 -6.79 1.69
C ILE A 45 10.39 -6.04 0.43
N SER A 46 11.27 -6.04 -0.57
CA SER A 46 10.96 -5.60 -1.92
C SER A 46 11.05 -6.82 -2.83
N LEU A 47 9.94 -7.21 -3.46
CA LEU A 47 9.91 -8.31 -4.42
C LEU A 47 10.11 -7.76 -5.84
N ALA A 48 10.98 -8.39 -6.62
CA ALA A 48 11.19 -8.08 -8.03
C ALA A 48 11.27 -9.42 -8.77
N THR A 49 10.34 -9.68 -9.70
CA THR A 49 10.38 -10.87 -10.57
C THR A 49 11.35 -10.63 -11.72
N GLU A 50 12.11 -11.65 -12.13
CA GLU A 50 13.15 -11.56 -13.17
C GLU A 50 12.61 -11.22 -14.56
N THR A 51 11.38 -11.63 -14.87
CA THR A 51 10.79 -11.47 -16.21
C THR A 51 10.15 -10.12 -16.42
N GLU A 52 9.71 -9.44 -15.36
CA GLU A 52 9.19 -8.09 -15.47
C GLU A 52 9.38 -7.36 -14.13
N ARG A 53 9.82 -6.10 -14.20
CA ARG A 53 10.07 -5.17 -13.07
C ARG A 53 8.78 -4.77 -12.31
N THR A 54 7.94 -5.75 -11.93
CA THR A 54 6.47 -5.61 -11.89
C THR A 54 5.82 -5.98 -10.56
N LEU A 55 6.58 -6.23 -9.49
CA LEU A 55 6.01 -6.57 -8.18
C LEU A 55 6.71 -5.92 -6.99
N PHE A 56 7.09 -4.65 -7.12
CA PHE A 56 7.54 -3.85 -5.98
C PHE A 56 6.38 -3.56 -5.04
N PHE A 57 6.20 -4.38 -4.02
CA PHE A 57 5.60 -3.91 -2.79
C PHE A 57 6.66 -3.89 -1.72
N ASP A 58 6.80 -2.75 -1.06
CA ASP A 58 7.54 -2.65 0.19
C ASP A 58 6.59 -3.10 1.29
N PHE A 59 6.89 -4.22 1.94
CA PHE A 59 6.13 -4.71 3.09
C PHE A 59 6.74 -4.19 4.38
N LEU A 60 5.96 -3.48 5.18
CA LEU A 60 6.37 -3.04 6.51
C LEU A 60 5.29 -3.42 7.52
N PRO A 61 5.52 -4.46 8.36
CA PRO A 61 4.66 -4.74 9.49
C PRO A 61 5.01 -3.79 10.63
N LEU A 62 4.07 -2.94 11.02
CA LEU A 62 4.20 -2.04 12.18
C LEU A 62 3.37 -2.57 13.34
N ASP A 63 3.99 -2.74 14.51
CA ASP A 63 3.27 -2.97 15.77
C ASP A 63 2.83 -1.63 16.37
N LEU A 64 1.53 -1.37 16.34
CA LEU A 64 0.92 -0.16 16.91
C LEU A 64 0.42 -0.36 18.35
N GLY A 65 0.73 -1.50 18.97
CA GLY A 65 0.22 -1.88 20.28
C GLY A 65 -1.02 -2.76 20.19
N SER A 66 -1.84 -2.74 21.24
CA SER A 66 -2.95 -3.69 21.39
C SER A 66 -4.33 -3.04 21.45
N VAL A 67 -5.30 -3.65 20.77
CA VAL A 67 -6.71 -3.29 20.82
C VAL A 67 -7.47 -4.47 21.41
N ARG A 68 -8.11 -4.28 22.57
CA ARG A 68 -8.86 -5.33 23.30
C ARG A 68 -8.06 -6.63 23.47
N GLY A 69 -6.74 -6.50 23.71
CA GLY A 69 -5.84 -7.64 23.88
C GLY A 69 -5.48 -8.40 22.60
N PHE A 70 -5.72 -7.81 21.42
CA PHE A 70 -5.13 -8.25 20.15
C PHE A 70 -4.01 -7.30 19.76
N LYS A 71 -2.87 -7.81 19.31
CA LYS A 71 -1.81 -6.98 18.70
C LYS A 71 -2.28 -6.48 17.35
N THR A 72 -2.07 -5.20 17.07
CA THR A 72 -2.45 -4.61 15.78
C THR A 72 -1.22 -4.48 14.91
N ARG A 73 -1.24 -5.15 13.76
CA ARG A 73 -0.18 -5.12 12.76
C ARG A 73 -0.68 -4.39 11.52
N ILE A 74 -0.02 -3.29 11.18
CA ILE A 74 -0.26 -2.62 9.89
C ILE A 74 0.70 -3.18 8.87
N HIS A 75 0.18 -3.58 7.71
CA HIS A 75 0.96 -3.93 6.54
C HIS A 75 0.87 -2.79 5.52
N LEU A 76 1.97 -2.06 5.35
CA LEU A 76 2.09 -1.08 4.27
C LEU A 76 2.45 -1.78 2.97
N TYR A 77 1.85 -1.33 1.87
CA TYR A 77 2.14 -1.74 0.50
C TYR A 77 2.25 -0.50 -0.38
N THR A 78 3.07 -0.53 -1.42
CA THR A 78 3.05 0.45 -2.51
C THR A 78 2.72 -0.25 -3.82
N VAL A 79 2.14 0.49 -4.77
CA VAL A 79 1.94 0.02 -6.14
C VAL A 79 3.05 0.50 -7.09
N PRO A 80 3.36 -0.24 -8.16
CA PRO A 80 4.28 0.23 -9.18
C PRO A 80 3.75 1.49 -9.87
N GLY A 81 4.65 2.42 -10.16
CA GLY A 81 4.33 3.75 -10.65
C GLY A 81 3.89 3.85 -12.11
N GLN A 82 4.28 2.89 -12.94
CA GLN A 82 4.05 2.92 -14.38
C GLN A 82 2.66 2.39 -14.74
N VAL A 83 2.05 2.96 -15.78
CA VAL A 83 0.67 2.66 -16.21
C VAL A 83 0.53 1.23 -16.75
N PHE A 84 1.60 0.65 -17.29
CA PHE A 84 1.64 -0.73 -17.82
C PHE A 84 1.32 -1.83 -16.79
N TYR A 85 1.26 -1.51 -15.50
CA TYR A 85 1.14 -2.48 -14.41
C TYR A 85 -0.21 -2.45 -13.70
N ASP A 86 -1.29 -2.24 -14.46
CA ASP A 86 -2.65 -2.21 -13.92
C ASP A 86 -3.05 -3.53 -13.23
N ALA A 87 -2.69 -4.68 -13.81
CA ALA A 87 -2.93 -5.99 -13.18
C ALA A 87 -2.29 -6.09 -11.78
N SER A 88 -1.06 -5.61 -11.61
CA SER A 88 -0.38 -5.57 -10.31
C SER A 88 -1.05 -4.59 -9.35
N ARG A 89 -1.45 -3.40 -9.83
CA ARG A 89 -2.20 -2.41 -9.04
C ARG A 89 -3.51 -2.99 -8.52
N LYS A 90 -4.27 -3.64 -9.38
CA LYS A 90 -5.52 -4.32 -9.04
C LYS A 90 -5.30 -5.45 -8.03
N LEU A 91 -4.27 -6.29 -8.23
CA LEU A 91 -3.95 -7.37 -7.30
C LEU A 91 -3.60 -6.84 -5.89
N ILE A 92 -2.82 -5.76 -5.82
CA ILE A 92 -2.42 -5.16 -4.54
C ILE A 92 -3.61 -4.56 -3.78
N LEU A 93 -4.67 -4.09 -4.45
CA LEU A 93 -5.86 -3.56 -3.78
C LEU A 93 -6.76 -4.65 -3.17
N ARG A 94 -6.55 -5.93 -3.48
CA ARG A 94 -7.33 -7.02 -2.89
C ARG A 94 -7.19 -7.02 -1.36
N GLY A 95 -8.33 -6.95 -0.66
CA GLY A 95 -8.39 -6.96 0.80
C GLY A 95 -7.77 -5.71 1.45
N VAL A 96 -7.76 -4.57 0.75
CA VAL A 96 -7.31 -3.29 1.32
C VAL A 96 -8.26 -2.84 2.44
N ASP A 97 -7.68 -2.32 3.52
CA ASP A 97 -8.40 -1.72 4.65
C ASP A 97 -8.26 -0.19 4.69
N GLY A 98 -7.20 0.36 4.08
CA GLY A 98 -6.97 1.79 3.95
C GLY A 98 -6.09 2.16 2.76
N ILE A 99 -6.24 3.38 2.27
CA ILE A 99 -5.52 3.87 1.09
C ILE A 99 -4.90 5.22 1.41
N VAL A 100 -3.65 5.40 0.99
CA VAL A 100 -2.96 6.69 0.97
C VAL A 100 -2.70 7.06 -0.48
N PHE A 101 -3.39 8.08 -0.99
CA PHE A 101 -3.10 8.60 -2.32
C PHE A 101 -1.97 9.64 -2.23
N VAL A 102 -0.86 9.38 -2.90
CA VAL A 102 0.31 10.26 -2.95
C VAL A 102 0.28 11.04 -4.27
N ALA A 103 -0.13 12.30 -4.18
CA ALA A 103 -0.16 13.23 -5.30
C ALA A 103 1.16 13.98 -5.43
N ASP A 104 1.71 14.05 -6.65
CA ASP A 104 2.89 14.86 -6.95
C ASP A 104 2.47 16.33 -7.15
N SER A 105 3.06 17.24 -6.38
CA SER A 105 2.66 18.65 -6.39
C SER A 105 3.25 19.48 -7.54
N GLN A 106 4.13 18.89 -8.36
CA GLN A 106 4.63 19.54 -9.58
C GLN A 106 3.48 19.75 -10.56
N GLN A 107 3.40 20.95 -11.14
CA GLN A 107 2.29 21.34 -12.03
C GLN A 107 2.19 20.40 -13.24
N GLU A 108 3.32 19.97 -13.78
CA GLU A 108 3.43 19.06 -14.93
C GLU A 108 2.97 17.63 -14.61
N ARG A 109 2.70 17.32 -13.34
CA ARG A 109 2.29 16.00 -12.85
C ARG A 109 0.79 15.93 -12.52
N MET A 110 0.05 17.03 -12.67
CA MET A 110 -1.37 17.07 -12.34
C MET A 110 -2.20 16.07 -13.17
N ASP A 111 -1.95 16.00 -14.48
CA ASP A 111 -2.64 15.05 -15.37
C ASP A 111 -2.36 13.59 -14.95
N ALA A 112 -1.11 13.30 -14.59
CA ALA A 112 -0.72 11.97 -14.10
C ALA A 112 -1.37 11.64 -12.73
N ASN A 113 -1.59 12.63 -11.87
CA ASN A 113 -2.33 12.44 -10.62
C ASN A 113 -3.80 12.12 -10.91
N ALA A 114 -4.45 12.86 -11.82
CA ALA A 114 -5.84 12.61 -12.20
C ALA A 114 -6.00 11.20 -12.79
N GLU A 115 -5.16 10.82 -13.75
CA GLU A 115 -5.17 9.48 -14.34
C GLU A 115 -4.97 8.37 -13.29
N ALA A 116 -4.03 8.57 -12.35
CA ALA A 116 -3.79 7.62 -11.28
C ALA A 116 -4.96 7.51 -10.29
N LEU A 117 -5.70 8.59 -10.08
CA LEU A 117 -6.89 8.61 -9.22
C LEU A 117 -8.06 7.91 -9.90
N ASP A 118 -8.30 8.18 -11.18
CA ASP A 118 -9.33 7.49 -11.97
C ASP A 118 -9.08 5.98 -12.03
N ASN A 119 -7.82 5.59 -12.24
CA ASN A 119 -7.40 4.19 -12.21
C ASN A 119 -7.60 3.55 -10.83
N LEU A 120 -7.32 4.27 -9.74
CA LEU A 120 -7.61 3.81 -8.38
C LEU A 120 -9.11 3.55 -8.20
N MET A 121 -9.95 4.51 -8.58
CA MET A 121 -11.40 4.42 -8.43
C MET A 121 -11.99 3.26 -9.24
N SER A 122 -11.55 3.08 -10.49
CA SER A 122 -11.95 1.94 -11.34
C SER A 122 -11.59 0.61 -10.68
N ASN A 123 -10.34 0.48 -10.22
CA ASN A 123 -9.87 -0.76 -9.60
C ASN A 123 -10.61 -1.07 -8.28
N LEU A 124 -10.93 -0.05 -7.47
CA LEU A 124 -11.70 -0.23 -6.23
C LEU A 124 -13.12 -0.69 -6.50
N LYS A 125 -13.78 -0.11 -7.52
CA LYS A 125 -15.11 -0.50 -7.95
C LYS A 125 -15.17 -1.96 -8.37
N GLU A 126 -14.15 -2.45 -9.07
CA GLU A 126 -14.06 -3.86 -9.46
C GLU A 126 -13.86 -4.82 -8.28
N HIS A 127 -13.36 -4.33 -7.14
CA HIS A 127 -13.30 -5.08 -5.87
C HIS A 127 -14.56 -4.90 -5.01
N GLY A 128 -15.60 -4.25 -5.53
CA GLY A 128 -16.87 -4.03 -4.84
C GLY A 128 -16.87 -2.88 -3.84
N TYR A 129 -15.86 -1.99 -3.89
CA TYR A 129 -15.86 -0.74 -3.14
C TYR A 129 -16.45 0.37 -4.02
N ASP A 130 -17.72 0.72 -3.80
CA ASP A 130 -18.37 1.86 -4.43
C ASP A 130 -18.53 3.00 -3.41
N PHE A 131 -18.13 4.21 -3.78
CA PHE A 131 -18.13 5.39 -2.91
C PHE A 131 -19.19 6.42 -3.33
N ASN A 132 -20.10 6.04 -4.24
CA ASN A 132 -21.22 6.86 -4.73
C ASN A 132 -22.53 6.55 -4.02
#